data_AF-A0A9X6YJB8-F1
#
_entry.id   AF-A0A9X6YJB8-F1
#
_cell.length_a   1.000
_cell.length_b   1.000
_cell.length_c   1.000
_cell.angle_alpha   90.00
_cell.angle_beta   90.00
_cell.angle_gamma   90.00
#
_symmetry.space_group_name_H-M   'P 1'
#
loop_
_entity.id
_entity.type
_entity.pdbx_description
1 polymer ?
#
loop_
_entity_poly.entity_id
_entity_poly.type
_entity_poly.pdbx_seq_one_letter_code
_entity_poly.pdbx_strand_id
1 'polypeptide(L)'
;FVEGFLAHGFSGTLTDIHRESCHSRNRRTLSHFLTHGKWEEHRLLHVVQESAWKAIHQEAKRIQEPIFVIVDDTVCEKTKP
;
A
#
# COMPACT_ATOMS: atom_id res chain seq x y z
N PHE A 1 3.10 -10.78 -4.68
CA PHE A 1 2.04 -10.24 -3.77
C PHE A 1 1.69 -8.81 -4.15
N VAL A 2 2.66 -7.89 -4.09
CA VAL A 2 2.48 -6.49 -4.53
C VAL A 2 1.97 -6.41 -5.97
N GLU A 3 2.48 -7.23 -6.88
CA GLU A 3 2.02 -7.30 -8.27
C GLU A 3 0.52 -7.63 -8.41
N GLY A 4 0.01 -8.61 -7.66
CA GLY A 4 -1.43 -8.94 -7.67
C GLY A 4 -2.29 -7.83 -7.06
N PHE A 5 -1.75 -7.10 -6.07
CA PHE A 5 -2.40 -5.89 -5.55
C PHE A 5 -2.44 -4.76 -6.58
N LEU A 6 -1.37 -4.57 -7.35
CA LEU A 6 -1.29 -3.54 -8.39
C LEU A 6 -2.16 -3.86 -9.60
N ALA A 7 -2.31 -5.15 -9.94
CA ALA A 7 -3.11 -5.59 -11.08
C ALA A 7 -4.63 -5.44 -10.85
N HIS A 8 -5.13 -5.79 -9.66
CA HIS A 8 -6.55 -5.65 -9.31
C HIS A 8 -6.93 -4.33 -8.61
N GLY A 9 -5.95 -3.59 -8.12
CA GLY A 9 -6.19 -2.38 -7.33
C GLY A 9 -6.93 -2.68 -6.01
N PHE A 10 -7.71 -1.70 -5.54
CA PHE A 10 -8.36 -1.74 -4.22
C PHE A 10 -9.68 -2.53 -4.17
N SER A 11 -10.18 -3.01 -5.31
CA SER A 11 -11.46 -3.74 -5.40
C SER A 11 -11.31 -5.27 -5.42
N GLY A 12 -10.08 -5.78 -5.52
CA GLY A 12 -9.82 -7.22 -5.58
C GLY A 12 -9.98 -7.91 -4.22
N THR A 13 -10.54 -9.12 -4.22
CA THR A 13 -10.54 -9.96 -3.03
C THR A 13 -9.14 -10.52 -2.77
N LEU A 14 -8.88 -11.00 -1.55
CA LEU A 14 -7.64 -11.73 -1.25
C LEU A 14 -7.43 -12.98 -2.12
N THR A 15 -8.52 -13.54 -2.68
CA THR A 15 -8.44 -14.66 -3.62
C THR A 15 -7.90 -14.20 -4.97
N ASP A 16 -8.36 -13.06 -5.47
CA ASP A 16 -7.93 -12.48 -6.74
C ASP A 16 -6.46 -12.06 -6.65
N ILE A 17 -6.10 -11.32 -5.59
CA ILE A 17 -4.71 -10.91 -5.31
C ILE A 17 -3.78 -12.13 -5.23
N HIS A 18 -4.21 -13.19 -4.54
CA HIS A 18 -3.39 -14.40 -4.43
C HIS A 18 -3.19 -15.08 -5.79
N ARG A 19 -4.27 -15.24 -6.57
CA ARG A 19 -4.22 -15.84 -7.92
C ARG A 19 -3.23 -15.10 -8.82
N GLU A 20 -3.33 -13.77 -8.85
CA GLU A 20 -2.53 -12.96 -9.77
C GLU A 20 -1.10 -12.75 -9.31
N SER A 21 -0.87 -12.81 -8.00
CA SER A 21 0.48 -12.72 -7.47
C SER A 21 1.38 -13.93 -7.79
N CYS A 22 0.86 -14.96 -8.48
CA CYS A 22 1.54 -16.21 -8.87
C CYS A 22 2.37 -16.81 -7.72
N HIS A 23 1.92 -16.60 -6.48
CA HIS A 23 2.74 -16.85 -5.31
C HIS A 23 2.62 -18.31 -4.89
N SER A 24 3.74 -18.99 -4.70
CA SER A 24 3.78 -20.41 -4.29
C SER A 24 3.19 -20.69 -2.89
N ARG A 25 3.00 -19.68 -2.05
CA ARG A 25 2.47 -19.82 -0.68
C ARG A 25 0.95 -19.75 -0.68
N ASN A 26 0.31 -20.57 0.16
CA ASN A 26 -1.15 -20.62 0.28
C ASN A 26 -1.78 -19.26 0.64
N ARG A 27 -2.87 -18.89 -0.04
CA ARG A 27 -3.74 -17.73 0.28
C ARG A 27 -3.99 -17.54 1.78
N ARG A 28 -4.19 -18.62 2.54
CA ARG A 28 -4.44 -18.57 3.99
C ARG A 28 -3.29 -17.93 4.77
N THR A 29 -2.04 -18.16 4.35
CA THR A 29 -0.87 -17.53 4.97
C THR A 29 -0.94 -16.01 4.85
N LEU A 30 -1.33 -15.52 3.68
CA LEU A 30 -1.49 -14.09 3.43
C LEU A 30 -2.65 -13.51 4.24
N SER A 31 -3.81 -14.18 4.24
CA SER A 31 -4.96 -13.77 5.06
C SER A 31 -4.61 -13.70 6.55
N HIS A 32 -3.87 -14.70 7.04
CA HIS A 32 -3.43 -14.75 8.43
C HIS A 32 -2.47 -13.60 8.74
N PHE A 33 -1.48 -13.35 7.87
CA PHE A 33 -0.53 -12.25 8.01
C PHE A 33 -1.22 -10.88 8.11
N LEU A 34 -2.18 -10.59 7.22
CA LEU A 34 -2.87 -9.31 7.22
C LEU A 34 -3.80 -9.14 8.44
N THR A 35 -4.48 -10.22 8.86
CA THR A 35 -5.50 -10.14 9.91
C THR A 35 -4.92 -10.27 11.33
N HIS A 36 -3.86 -11.08 11.51
CA HIS A 36 -3.30 -11.42 12.82
C HIS A 36 -1.86 -10.91 13.00
N GLY A 37 -1.33 -10.18 12.01
CA GLY A 37 -0.05 -9.50 12.14
C GLY A 37 -0.09 -8.48 13.28
N LYS A 38 1.01 -8.37 14.03
CA LYS A 38 1.19 -7.31 15.02
C LYS A 38 1.75 -6.10 14.31
N TRP A 39 0.85 -5.25 13.83
CA TRP A 39 1.17 -4.08 13.03
C TRP A 39 1.30 -2.84 13.92
N GLU A 40 2.44 -2.17 13.85
CA GLU A 40 2.59 -0.81 14.37
C GLU A 40 2.24 0.17 13.23
N GLU A 41 0.96 0.52 13.11
CA GLU A 41 0.43 1.29 11.99
C GLU A 41 1.17 2.63 11.79
N HIS A 42 1.42 3.37 12.87
CA HIS A 42 2.19 4.63 12.82
C HIS A 42 3.59 4.43 12.25
N ARG A 43 4.27 3.34 12.63
CA ARG A 43 5.61 3.04 12.13
C ARG A 43 5.59 2.68 10.65
N LEU A 44 4.60 1.89 10.23
CA LEU A 44 4.44 1.54 8.81
C LEU A 44 4.18 2.78 7.97
N LEU A 45 3.28 3.65 8.43
CA LEU A 45 2.98 4.92 7.75
C LEU A 45 4.23 5.80 7.65
N HIS A 46 4.98 5.93 8.75
CA HIS A 46 6.22 6.72 8.77
C HIS A 46 7.25 6.22 7.75
N VAL A 47 7.46 4.89 7.64
CA VAL A 47 8.40 4.30 6.67
C VAL A 47 7.99 4.62 5.23
N VAL A 48 6.69 4.53 4.93
CA VAL A 48 6.16 4.86 3.60
C VAL A 48 6.33 6.36 3.31
N GLN A 49 5.98 7.23 4.26
CA GLN A 49 6.11 8.68 4.12
C GLN A 49 7.56 9.12 3.93
N GLU A 50 8.51 8.59 4.71
CA GLU A 50 9.93 8.89 4.53
C GLU A 50 10.45 8.45 3.16
N SER A 51 10.02 7.27 2.68
CA SER A 51 10.45 6.74 1.39
C SER A 51 9.93 7.59 0.25
N ALA A 52 8.63 7.95 0.29
CA ALA A 52 8.01 8.84 -0.68
C ALA A 52 8.66 10.24 -0.67
N TRP A 53 8.87 10.82 0.51
CA TRP A 53 9.50 12.13 0.66
C TRP A 53 10.91 12.16 0.06
N LYS A 54 11.73 11.14 0.33
CA LYS A 54 13.08 11.03 -0.25
C LYS A 54 13.03 10.99 -1.78
N ALA A 55 12.15 10.17 -2.35
CA ALA A 55 12.01 10.04 -3.80
C ALA A 55 11.56 11.35 -4.46
N ILE A 56 10.50 11.98 -3.94
CA ILE A 56 9.96 13.25 -4.45
C ILE A 56 11.02 14.36 -4.34
N HIS A 57 11.72 14.43 -3.21
CA HIS A 57 12.73 15.47 -2.99
C HIS A 57 13.96 15.31 -3.88
N GLN A 58 14.38 14.07 -4.15
CA GLN A 58 15.45 13.79 -5.12
C GLN A 58 15.04 14.21 -6.53
N GLU A 59 13.80 13.89 -6.93
CA GLU A 59 13.29 14.23 -8.25
C GLU A 59 13.12 15.74 -8.44
N ALA A 60 12.52 16.44 -7.47
CA ALA A 60 12.37 17.89 -7.49
C ALA A 60 13.72 18.62 -7.63
N LYS A 61 14.75 18.13 -6.93
CA LYS A 61 16.13 18.64 -7.10
C LYS A 61 16.69 18.38 -8.50
N ARG A 62 16.41 17.22 -9.08
CA ARG A 62 16.89 16.81 -10.41
C ARG A 62 16.28 17.68 -11.52
N ILE A 63 14.99 17.98 -11.43
CA ILE A 63 14.26 18.76 -12.44
C ILE A 63 14.23 20.27 -12.16
N GLN A 64 14.69 20.69 -10.97
CA GLN A 64 14.70 22.07 -10.50
C GLN A 64 13.30 22.71 -10.41
N GLU A 65 12.29 21.91 -10.07
CA GLU A 65 10.92 22.38 -9.87
C GLU A 65 10.50 22.31 -8.39
N PRO A 66 9.57 23.17 -7.95
CA PRO A 66 9.04 23.10 -6.59
C PRO A 66 8.19 21.85 -6.38
N ILE A 67 8.09 21.41 -5.12
CA ILE A 67 7.18 20.32 -4.72
C ILE A 67 5.81 20.92 -4.45
N PHE A 68 4.79 20.39 -5.12
CA PHE A 68 3.39 20.69 -4.82
C PHE A 68 2.81 19.63 -3.90
N VAL A 69 2.16 20.06 -2.82
CA VAL A 69 1.55 19.17 -1.82
C VAL A 69 0.05 19.41 -1.82
N ILE A 70 -0.72 18.35 -2.05
CA ILE A 70 -2.19 18.36 -1.94
C ILE A 70 -2.53 17.80 -0.57
N VAL A 71 -3.29 18.55 0.22
CA VAL A 71 -3.78 18.13 1.53
C VAL A 71 -5.30 18.07 1.43
N ASP A 72 -5.85 16.87 1.63
CA ASP A 72 -7.28 16.60 1.60
C ASP A 72 -7.60 15.54 2.66
N ASP A 73 -8.76 15.67 3.28
CA ASP A 73 -9.24 14.70 4.25
C ASP A 73 -10.13 13.67 3.56
N THR A 74 -9.95 12.38 3.88
CA THR A 74 -10.77 11.30 3.33
C THR A 74 -11.30 10.40 4.44
N VAL A 75 -12.56 9.98 4.31
CA VAL A 75 -13.19 9.00 5.21
C VAL A 75 -13.25 7.65 4.51
N CYS A 76 -12.72 6.61 5.16
CA CYS A 76 -12.88 5.23 4.72
C CYS A 76 -14.09 4.62 5.43
N GLU A 77 -15.26 4.65 4.78
CA GLU A 77 -16.47 4.05 5.34
C GLU A 77 -16.35 2.52 5.38
N LYS A 78 -16.47 1.94 6.57
CA LYS A 78 -16.61 0.49 6.71
C LYS A 78 -18.04 0.10 6.37
N THR A 79 -18.24 -0.57 5.24
CA THR A 79 -19.51 -1.25 4.97
C THR A 79 -19.65 -2.45 5.92
N LYS A 80 -20.85 -2.63 6.46
CA LYS A 80 -21.16 -3.85 7.23
C LYS A 80 -21.04 -5.06 6.29
N PRO A 81 -20.52 -6.21 6.77
CA PRO A 81 -20.47 -7.44 5.98
C PRO A 81 -21.86 -7.89 5.53
#